data_AF-E1QR59-F1
#
_entry.id   AF-E1QR59-F1
#
_cell.length_a   1.000
_cell.length_b   1.000
_cell.length_c   1.000
_cell.angle_alpha   90.00
_cell.angle_beta   90.00
_cell.angle_gamma   90.00
#
_symmetry.space_group_name_H-M   'P 1'
#
loop_
_entity.id
_entity.type
_entity.pdbx_description
1 polymer ?
#
loop_
_entity_poly.entity_id
_entity_poly.type
_entity_poly.pdbx_seq_one_letter_code
_entity_poly.pdbx_strand_id
1 'polypeptide(L)'
;MEVISTGRSVMDMLNELLNDLNRDDLTLIERLPYVREYERYRDVITNILREFHIALVLVRLTFNDGSRKGYVFLIRGEGGELGRIPTSGVVEGYVVSVKGNDRKKLLYNSVTFNRADDVATRIIEFANMYRKAEERISQLQLLREAEKDYALFYEETGD
;
A
#
# COMPACT_ATOMS: atom_id res chain seq x y z
N MET A 1 -3.60 -11.77 -19.76
CA MET A 1 -3.76 -10.62 -18.84
C MET A 1 -5.00 -9.89 -19.28
N GLU A 2 -6.03 -9.91 -18.45
CA GLU A 2 -7.33 -9.31 -18.72
C GLU A 2 -7.37 -7.88 -18.14
N VAL A 3 -7.94 -6.93 -18.87
CA VAL A 3 -8.12 -5.54 -18.40
C VAL A 3 -9.60 -5.29 -18.22
N ILE A 4 -10.01 -4.91 -17.01
CA ILE A 4 -11.42 -4.77 -16.60
C ILE A 4 -11.63 -3.37 -16.05
N SER A 5 -12.55 -2.62 -16.64
CA SER A 5 -13.05 -1.37 -16.06
C SER A 5 -14.05 -1.71 -14.96
N THR A 6 -13.75 -1.33 -13.73
CA THR A 6 -14.58 -1.74 -12.57
C THR A 6 -15.86 -0.93 -12.41
N GLY A 7 -15.92 0.28 -12.98
CA GLY A 7 -16.99 1.25 -12.72
C GLY A 7 -16.94 1.89 -11.31
N ARG A 8 -15.99 1.47 -10.46
CA ARG A 8 -15.80 1.96 -9.08
C ARG A 8 -14.75 3.05 -9.02
N SER A 9 -14.76 3.85 -7.96
CA SER A 9 -13.85 4.98 -7.81
C SER A 9 -12.49 4.55 -7.23
N VAL A 10 -11.45 5.37 -7.44
CA VAL A 10 -10.16 5.19 -6.78
C VAL A 10 -10.24 5.23 -5.24
N MET A 11 -11.29 5.83 -4.67
CA MET A 11 -11.52 5.78 -3.22
C MET A 11 -11.96 4.38 -2.78
N ASP A 12 -12.76 3.68 -3.58
CA ASP A 12 -13.09 2.28 -3.34
C ASP A 12 -11.84 1.41 -3.43
N MET A 13 -10.93 1.71 -4.36
CA MET A 13 -9.64 1.05 -4.47
C MET A 13 -8.77 1.26 -3.22
N LEU A 14 -8.77 2.48 -2.65
CA LEU A 14 -8.08 2.75 -1.40
C LEU A 14 -8.67 1.92 -0.26
N ASN A 15 -10.00 1.86 -0.14
CA ASN A 15 -10.66 1.06 0.88
C ASN A 15 -10.34 -0.44 0.73
N GLU A 16 -10.25 -0.96 -0.49
CA GLU A 16 -9.80 -2.33 -0.76
C GLU A 16 -8.37 -2.58 -0.30
N LEU A 17 -7.46 -1.63 -0.56
CA LEU A 17 -6.09 -1.70 -0.05
C LEU A 17 -6.07 -1.71 1.49
N LEU A 18 -6.83 -0.83 2.14
CA LEU A 18 -6.90 -0.80 3.61
C LEU A 18 -7.44 -2.11 4.19
N ASN A 19 -8.42 -2.73 3.53
CA ASN A 19 -8.94 -4.04 3.90
C ASN A 19 -7.90 -5.14 3.69
N ASP A 20 -7.20 -5.15 2.56
CA ASP A 20 -6.15 -6.14 2.30
C ASP A 20 -4.97 -6.02 3.27
N LEU A 21 -4.61 -4.78 3.66
CA LEU A 21 -3.60 -4.51 4.70
C LEU A 21 -4.02 -5.03 6.09
N ASN A 22 -5.30 -5.28 6.32
CA ASN A 22 -5.80 -5.83 7.58
C ASN A 22 -5.95 -7.36 7.57
N ARG A 23 -5.74 -8.03 6.44
CA ARG A 23 -5.91 -9.48 6.37
C ARG A 23 -4.82 -10.22 7.15
N ASP A 24 -5.24 -11.30 7.80
CA ASP A 24 -4.35 -12.18 8.57
C ASP A 24 -3.45 -13.05 7.69
N ASP A 25 -3.86 -13.27 6.43
CA ASP A 25 -3.11 -14.06 5.45
C ASP A 25 -2.09 -13.25 4.65
N LEU A 26 -1.94 -11.95 4.95
CA LEU A 26 -0.93 -11.08 4.35
C LEU A 26 0.46 -11.44 4.87
N THR A 27 1.41 -11.70 3.96
CA THR A 27 2.75 -12.20 4.31
C THR A 27 3.87 -11.24 3.97
N LEU A 28 3.68 -10.37 2.96
CA LEU A 28 4.67 -9.39 2.55
C LEU A 28 4.01 -8.14 2.01
N ILE A 29 4.60 -7.00 2.32
CA ILE A 29 4.21 -5.68 1.83
C ILE A 29 5.45 -4.99 1.28
N GLU A 30 5.37 -4.49 0.07
CA GLU A 30 6.41 -3.65 -0.54
C GLU A 30 5.79 -2.37 -1.07
N ARG A 31 6.58 -1.30 -1.09
CA ARG A 31 6.10 0.04 -1.45
C ARG A 31 7.06 0.82 -2.32
N LEU A 32 6.50 1.72 -3.13
CA LEU A 32 7.20 2.86 -3.72
C LEU A 32 6.36 4.13 -3.49
N PRO A 33 6.97 5.29 -3.21
CA PRO A 33 8.41 5.51 -3.06
C PRO A 33 9.01 4.77 -1.85
N TYR A 34 10.30 4.43 -1.95
CA TYR A 34 11.03 3.84 -0.84
C TYR A 34 11.22 4.86 0.28
N VAL A 35 11.26 4.40 1.52
CA VAL A 35 11.36 5.22 2.72
C VAL A 35 12.57 4.75 3.51
N ARG A 36 13.44 5.67 3.93
CA ARG A 36 14.55 5.32 4.82
C ARG A 36 14.02 4.96 6.21
N GLU A 37 14.78 4.20 7.00
CA GLU A 37 14.33 3.68 8.30
C GLU A 37 13.82 4.76 9.27
N TYR A 38 14.35 5.98 9.20
CA TYR A 38 13.96 7.10 10.06
C TYR A 38 12.85 7.98 9.50
N GLU A 39 12.43 7.77 8.26
CA GLU A 39 11.41 8.58 7.61
C GLU A 39 10.02 7.95 7.77
N ARG A 40 8.99 8.79 7.86
CA ARG A 40 7.59 8.31 7.81
C ARG A 40 7.11 8.34 6.38
N TYR A 41 6.47 7.26 5.95
CA TYR A 41 6.02 7.15 4.56
C TYR A 41 5.06 8.28 4.14
N ARG A 42 4.16 8.71 5.03
CA ARG A 42 3.29 9.87 4.79
C ARG A 42 4.07 11.15 4.50
N ASP A 43 5.19 11.35 5.17
CA ASP A 43 5.99 12.57 5.06
C ASP A 43 6.74 12.54 3.72
N VAL A 44 7.24 11.38 3.29
CA VAL A 44 7.83 11.18 1.96
C VAL A 44 6.82 11.50 0.84
N ILE A 45 5.63 10.91 0.88
CA ILE A 45 4.59 11.17 -0.13
C ILE A 45 4.18 12.65 -0.11
N THR A 46 3.99 13.22 1.08
CA THR A 46 3.60 14.63 1.23
C THR A 46 4.68 15.58 0.70
N ASN A 47 5.96 15.29 0.95
CA ASN A 47 7.07 16.09 0.47
C ASN A 47 7.19 16.02 -1.06
N ILE A 48 7.02 14.84 -1.65
CA ILE A 48 6.98 14.68 -3.11
C ILE A 48 5.83 15.51 -3.70
N LEU A 49 4.64 15.44 -3.10
CA LEU A 49 3.50 16.24 -3.54
C LEU A 49 3.71 17.74 -3.36
N ARG A 50 4.40 18.19 -2.31
CA ARG A 50 4.71 19.62 -2.11
C ARG A 50 5.66 20.15 -3.18
N GLU A 51 6.67 19.36 -3.52
CA GLU A 51 7.74 19.78 -4.41
C GLU A 51 7.34 19.70 -5.88
N PHE A 52 6.67 18.61 -6.26
CA PHE A 52 6.42 18.29 -7.67
C PHE A 52 4.94 18.35 -8.05
N HIS A 53 4.03 18.49 -7.08
CA HIS A 53 2.58 18.38 -7.29
C HIS A 53 2.17 17.08 -7.99
N ILE A 54 3.04 16.07 -8.02
CA ILE A 54 2.75 14.75 -8.59
C ILE A 54 3.41 13.67 -7.75
N ALA A 55 2.66 12.63 -7.42
CA ALA A 55 3.19 11.48 -6.69
C ALA A 55 2.66 10.17 -7.28
N LEU A 56 3.58 9.23 -7.50
CA LEU A 56 3.27 7.85 -7.85
C LEU A 56 3.46 6.98 -6.61
N VAL A 57 2.38 6.33 -6.18
CA VAL A 57 2.38 5.40 -5.04
C VAL A 57 2.09 4.00 -5.55
N LEU A 58 2.98 3.06 -5.26
CA LEU A 58 2.80 1.66 -5.59
C LEU A 58 2.88 0.83 -4.32
N VAL A 59 1.94 -0.08 -4.12
CA VAL A 59 1.93 -1.01 -2.99
C VAL A 59 1.73 -2.42 -3.53
N ARG A 60 2.68 -3.29 -3.25
CA ARG A 60 2.59 -4.72 -3.59
C ARG A 60 2.34 -5.53 -2.32
N LEU A 61 1.29 -6.32 -2.36
CA LEU A 61 0.90 -7.25 -1.31
C LEU A 61 1.10 -8.68 -1.81
N THR A 62 1.65 -9.54 -0.96
CA THR A 62 1.70 -10.99 -1.17
C THR A 62 0.95 -11.67 -0.03
N PHE A 63 0.15 -12.67 -0.36
CA PHE A 63 -0.63 -13.47 0.58
C PHE A 63 -0.06 -14.88 0.73
N ASN A 64 -0.49 -15.60 1.77
CA ASN A 64 -0.01 -16.95 2.08
C ASN A 64 -0.32 -17.98 0.98
N ASP A 65 -1.38 -17.79 0.21
CA ASP A 65 -1.78 -18.62 -0.92
C ASP A 65 -0.93 -18.35 -2.18
N GLY A 66 0.09 -17.49 -2.07
CA GLY A 66 0.97 -17.08 -3.15
C GLY A 66 0.36 -16.04 -4.09
N SER A 67 -0.90 -15.64 -3.88
CA SER A 67 -1.53 -14.58 -4.66
C SER A 67 -0.88 -13.22 -4.35
N ARG A 68 -0.92 -12.33 -5.34
CA ARG A 68 -0.33 -11.00 -5.26
C ARG A 68 -1.32 -9.95 -5.73
N LYS A 69 -1.31 -8.79 -5.07
CA LYS A 69 -2.02 -7.60 -5.52
C LYS A 69 -1.07 -6.40 -5.55
N GLY A 70 -1.04 -5.70 -6.68
CA GLY A 70 -0.31 -4.45 -6.85
C GLY A 70 -1.29 -3.30 -7.00
N TYR A 71 -1.32 -2.40 -6.04
CA TYR A 71 -2.10 -1.16 -6.06
C TYR A 71 -1.23 -0.04 -6.60
N VAL A 72 -1.74 0.71 -7.57
CA VAL A 72 -1.04 1.86 -8.15
C VAL A 72 -1.94 3.07 -8.10
N PHE A 73 -1.45 4.15 -7.48
CA PHE A 73 -2.10 5.45 -7.42
C PHE A 73 -1.19 6.49 -8.08
N LEU A 74 -1.78 7.31 -8.94
CA LEU A 74 -1.15 8.51 -9.47
C LEU A 74 -1.94 9.71 -8.96
N ILE A 75 -1.30 10.52 -8.13
CA ILE A 75 -1.86 11.76 -7.61
C ILE A 75 -1.27 12.90 -8.44
N ARG A 76 -2.11 13.66 -9.13
CA ARG A 76 -1.74 14.88 -9.86
C ARG A 76 -2.43 16.06 -9.22
N GLY A 77 -1.65 16.88 -8.52
CA GLY A 77 -2.07 18.15 -7.96
C GLY A 77 -2.22 19.22 -9.05
N GLU A 78 -3.23 20.05 -8.87
CA GLU A 78 -3.54 21.22 -9.67
C GLU A 78 -3.76 22.41 -8.71
N GLY A 79 -3.11 23.53 -9.00
CA GLY A 79 -3.24 24.75 -8.20
C GLY A 79 -2.45 24.73 -6.87
N GLY A 80 -2.33 25.92 -6.27
CA GLY A 80 -1.45 26.17 -5.13
C GLY A 80 -0.03 26.57 -5.55
N GLU A 81 0.78 26.92 -4.57
CA GLU A 81 2.20 27.29 -4.75
C GLU A 81 3.09 26.04 -4.69
N LEU A 82 4.15 25.99 -5.50
CA LEU A 82 5.21 25.00 -5.34
C LEU A 82 5.84 25.14 -3.94
N GLY A 83 6.19 24.01 -3.33
CA GLY A 83 6.61 23.93 -1.93
C GLY A 83 5.45 23.79 -0.94
N ARG A 84 4.19 23.90 -1.41
CA ARG A 84 2.98 23.61 -0.62
C ARG A 84 2.20 22.44 -1.22
N ILE A 85 1.36 21.82 -0.39
CA ILE A 85 0.46 20.75 -0.86
C ILE A 85 -0.52 21.37 -1.87
N PRO A 86 -0.75 20.72 -3.03
CA PRO A 86 -1.69 21.21 -4.04
C PRO A 86 -3.09 21.35 -3.45
N THR A 87 -3.80 22.40 -3.85
CA THR A 87 -5.14 22.70 -3.32
C THR A 87 -6.26 21.92 -3.99
N SER A 88 -6.03 21.45 -5.22
CA SER A 88 -6.95 20.62 -5.99
C SER A 88 -6.17 19.60 -6.83
N GLY A 89 -6.86 18.73 -7.56
CA GLY A 89 -6.21 17.82 -8.49
C GLY A 89 -7.02 16.56 -8.73
N VAL A 90 -6.36 15.57 -9.35
CA VAL A 90 -6.96 14.29 -9.75
C VAL A 90 -6.12 13.14 -9.19
N VAL A 91 -6.81 12.12 -8.68
CA VAL A 91 -6.21 10.84 -8.32
C VAL A 91 -6.71 9.76 -9.29
N GLU A 92 -5.78 9.07 -9.92
CA GLU A 92 -6.01 7.93 -10.81
C GLU A 92 -5.44 6.66 -10.17
N GLY A 93 -5.95 5.51 -10.58
CA GLY A 93 -5.41 4.26 -10.06
C GLY A 93 -5.93 2.98 -10.69
N TYR A 94 -5.17 1.92 -10.47
CA TYR A 94 -5.52 0.57 -10.88
C TYR A 94 -4.93 -0.48 -9.93
N VAL A 95 -5.53 -1.67 -9.96
CA VAL A 95 -5.03 -2.84 -9.24
C VAL A 95 -4.63 -3.92 -10.23
N VAL A 96 -3.47 -4.52 -10.02
CA VAL A 96 -3.07 -5.75 -10.71
C VAL A 96 -3.19 -6.90 -9.73
N SER A 97 -4.03 -7.88 -10.03
CA SER A 97 -4.16 -9.12 -9.24
C SER A 97 -3.57 -10.30 -10.01
N VAL A 98 -2.79 -11.12 -9.30
CA VAL A 98 -2.19 -12.35 -9.82
C VAL A 98 -2.53 -13.50 -8.88
N LYS A 99 -3.20 -14.53 -9.39
CA LYS A 99 -3.49 -15.77 -8.67
C LYS A 99 -3.30 -16.97 -9.59
N GLY A 100 -2.19 -17.69 -9.42
CA GLY A 100 -1.78 -18.72 -10.37
C GLY A 100 -1.59 -18.15 -11.78
N ASN A 101 -2.34 -18.69 -12.76
CA ASN A 101 -2.34 -18.19 -14.14
C ASN A 101 -3.34 -17.05 -14.38
N ASP A 102 -4.23 -16.75 -13.43
CA ASP A 102 -5.16 -15.63 -13.55
C ASP A 102 -4.44 -14.30 -13.26
N ARG A 103 -4.49 -13.38 -14.22
CA ARG A 103 -3.85 -12.07 -14.16
C ARG A 103 -4.81 -11.01 -14.67
N LYS A 104 -5.28 -10.16 -13.75
CA LYS A 104 -6.27 -9.12 -14.01
C LYS A 104 -5.72 -7.74 -13.68
N LYS A 105 -5.97 -6.77 -14.56
CA LYS A 105 -5.78 -5.34 -14.32
C LYS A 105 -7.15 -4.69 -14.17
N LEU A 106 -7.47 -4.24 -12.96
CA LEU A 106 -8.71 -3.57 -12.61
C LEU A 106 -8.49 -2.06 -12.69
N LEU A 107 -9.18 -1.39 -13.60
CA LEU A 107 -9.16 0.06 -13.75
C LEU A 107 -10.28 0.70 -12.91
N TYR A 108 -9.94 1.76 -12.18
CA TYR A 108 -10.88 2.50 -11.34
C TYR A 108 -11.06 3.91 -11.91
N ASN A 109 -12.25 4.47 -11.71
CA ASN A 109 -12.60 5.82 -12.11
C ASN A 109 -11.83 6.82 -11.24
N SER A 110 -11.21 7.80 -11.90
CA SER A 110 -10.47 8.87 -11.24
C SER A 110 -11.37 9.70 -10.31
N VAL A 111 -10.78 10.29 -9.27
CA VAL A 111 -11.48 11.19 -8.36
C VAL A 111 -10.77 12.52 -8.31
N THR A 112 -11.53 13.60 -8.40
CA THR A 112 -11.03 14.97 -8.18
C THR A 112 -11.07 15.31 -6.70
N PHE A 113 -10.04 15.99 -6.20
CA PHE A 113 -10.08 16.64 -4.90
C PHE A 113 -10.02 18.16 -5.08
N ASN A 114 -10.74 18.88 -4.23
CA ASN A 114 -10.84 20.35 -4.30
C ASN A 114 -10.28 21.04 -3.05
N ARG A 115 -9.76 20.26 -2.09
CA ARG A 115 -9.15 20.76 -0.86
C ARG A 115 -7.91 19.94 -0.55
N ALA A 116 -6.81 20.62 -0.18
CA ALA A 116 -5.56 19.97 0.20
C ALA A 116 -5.73 18.98 1.38
N ASP A 117 -6.61 19.32 2.32
CA ASP A 117 -6.87 18.52 3.53
C ASP A 117 -7.45 17.13 3.24
N ASP A 118 -8.21 17.00 2.14
CA ASP A 118 -8.85 15.74 1.77
C ASP A 118 -7.79 14.69 1.38
N VAL A 119 -6.78 15.12 0.61
CA VAL A 119 -5.67 14.24 0.19
C VAL A 119 -4.71 13.98 1.34
N ALA A 120 -4.37 15.00 2.13
CA ALA A 120 -3.47 14.86 3.26
C ALA A 120 -4.02 13.86 4.29
N THR A 121 -5.30 13.96 4.63
CA THR A 121 -5.99 13.03 5.55
C THR A 121 -5.89 11.59 5.05
N ARG A 122 -6.14 11.36 3.76
CA ARG A 122 -6.08 10.01 3.16
C ARG A 122 -4.67 9.43 3.09
N ILE A 123 -3.66 10.26 2.81
CA ILE A 123 -2.26 9.84 2.88
C ILE A 123 -1.89 9.41 4.30
N ILE A 124 -2.34 10.17 5.31
CA ILE A 124 -2.09 9.84 6.73
C ILE A 124 -2.78 8.53 7.11
N GLU A 125 -4.05 8.36 6.75
CA GLU A 125 -4.84 7.15 7.02
C GLU A 125 -4.14 5.91 6.43
N PHE A 126 -3.80 5.97 5.14
CA PHE A 126 -3.07 4.92 4.45
C PHE A 126 -1.73 4.60 5.11
N ALA A 127 -0.89 5.59 5.37
CA ALA A 127 0.43 5.37 5.94
C ALA A 127 0.38 4.77 7.36
N ASN A 128 -0.62 5.14 8.16
CA ASN A 128 -0.81 4.55 9.48
C ASN A 128 -1.22 3.07 9.38
N MET A 129 -2.14 2.74 8.47
CA MET A 129 -2.58 1.35 8.27
C MET A 129 -1.46 0.48 7.69
N TYR A 130 -0.69 1.04 6.77
CA TYR A 130 0.51 0.41 6.23
C TYR A 130 1.50 0.05 7.34
N ARG A 131 1.84 1.02 8.20
CA ARG A 131 2.76 0.80 9.32
C ARG A 131 2.28 -0.31 10.26
N LYS A 132 1.00 -0.31 10.63
CA LYS A 132 0.40 -1.35 11.47
C LYS A 132 0.52 -2.74 10.82
N ALA A 133 0.32 -2.81 9.51
CA ALA A 133 0.44 -4.07 8.78
C ALA A 133 1.89 -4.57 8.71
N GLU A 134 2.87 -3.69 8.53
CA GLU A 134 4.30 -4.04 8.63
C GLU A 134 4.66 -4.57 10.02
N GLU A 135 4.29 -3.84 11.08
CA GLU A 135 4.55 -4.23 12.46
C GLU A 135 3.96 -5.62 12.77
N ARG A 136 2.74 -5.90 12.29
CA ARG A 136 2.09 -7.22 12.42
C ARG A 136 2.87 -8.32 11.70
N ILE A 137 3.31 -8.10 10.47
CA ILE A 137 4.07 -9.09 9.69
C ILE A 137 5.40 -9.39 10.36
N SER A 138 6.13 -8.36 10.81
CA SER A 138 7.40 -8.54 11.52
C SER A 138 7.24 -9.34 12.80
N GLN A 139 6.18 -9.08 13.58
CA GLN A 139 5.89 -9.86 14.80
C GLN A 139 5.58 -11.33 14.48
N LEU A 140 4.79 -11.61 13.43
CA LEU A 140 4.48 -12.98 13.02
C LEU A 140 5.72 -13.73 12.52
N GLN A 141 6.65 -13.05 11.85
CA GLN A 141 7.91 -13.65 11.41
C GLN A 141 8.79 -14.04 12.61
N LEU A 142 8.95 -13.14 13.58
CA LEU A 142 9.70 -13.42 14.81
C LEU A 142 9.11 -14.59 15.61
N LEU A 143 7.77 -14.68 15.71
CA LEU A 143 7.11 -15.81 16.38
C LEU A 143 7.38 -17.14 15.67
N ARG A 144 7.32 -17.17 14.33
CA ARG A 144 7.62 -18.38 13.55
C ARG A 144 9.08 -18.81 13.65
N GLU A 145 10.00 -17.84 13.77
CA GLU A 145 11.41 -18.14 14.02
C GLU A 145 11.59 -18.76 15.41
N ALA A 146 10.98 -18.17 16.44
CA ALA A 146 11.03 -18.71 17.79
C ALA A 146 10.41 -20.13 17.92
N GLU A 147 9.30 -20.39 17.22
CA GLU A 147 8.69 -21.73 17.17
C GLU A 147 9.59 -22.77 16.49
N LYS A 148 10.29 -22.39 15.42
CA LYS A 148 11.26 -23.26 14.74
C LYS A 148 12.45 -23.57 15.64
N ASP A 149 13.00 -22.56 16.29
CA ASP A 149 14.13 -22.73 17.21
C ASP A 149 13.73 -23.64 18.38
N TYR A 150 12.53 -23.45 18.94
CA TYR A 150 12.00 -24.33 19.98
C TYR A 150 11.88 -25.77 19.49
N ALA A 151 11.29 -26.01 18.31
CA ALA A 151 11.16 -27.36 17.75
C ALA A 151 12.53 -28.05 17.54
N LEU A 152 13.53 -27.31 17.04
CA LEU A 152 14.90 -27.83 16.85
C LEU A 152 15.56 -28.20 18.18
N PHE A 153 15.37 -27.39 19.24
CA PHE A 153 15.92 -27.69 20.57
C PHE A 153 15.37 -28.99 21.19
N TYR A 154 14.10 -29.31 20.96
CA TYR A 154 13.49 -30.56 21.46
C TYR A 154 13.75 -31.78 20.56
N GLU A 155 14.07 -31.58 19.27
CA GLU A 155 14.55 -32.67 18.41
C GLU A 155 16.00 -33.07 18.74
N GLU A 156 16.87 -32.12 19.12
CA GLU A 156 18.27 -32.40 19.49
C GLU A 156 18.46 -32.98 20.90
N THR A 157 17.47 -32.86 21.80
CA THR A 157 17.55 -33.35 23.19
C THR A 157 16.82 -34.68 23.42
N GLY A 158 16.36 -35.33 22.34
CA GLY A 158 15.55 -36.55 22.36
C GLY A 158 16.27 -37.89 22.15
N ASP A 159 17.62 -37.91 22.11
CA ASP A 159 18.47 -39.12 22.10
C ASP A 159 19.22 -39.30 23.44
#